data_AF-A0A3D9B637-F1
#
_entry.id   AF-A0A3D9B637-F1
#
_cell.length_a   1.000
_cell.length_b   1.000
_cell.length_c   1.000
_cell.angle_alpha   90.00
_cell.angle_beta   90.00
_cell.angle_gamma   90.00
#
_symmetry.space_group_name_H-M   'P 1'
#
loop_
_entity.id
_entity.type
_entity.pdbx_description
1 polymer ?
#
loop_
_entity_poly.entity_id
_entity_poly.type
_entity_poly.pdbx_seq_one_letter_code
_entity_poly.pdbx_strand_id
1 'polypeptide(L)'
;MKKILFTLFIIYSFGLNAQRTDYDWKKMDPKQRKEIINNLSPEERKNLLMKFRNNMVMDNLDIDPSDKEEFTDIYNEYLESQKQIKSQFNSDFNPENLSDEEAKAKLQQSFEVGQKLLDNRKKYADKMQKVIPCQKVLKLFQSEGMMRDKMNERKPHGNNGSNNASRQNP
;
A
#
# COMPACT_ATOMS: atom_id res chain seq x y z
N MET A 1 5.41 -64.35 33.04
CA MET A 1 5.37 -63.08 33.78
C MET A 1 5.31 -61.92 32.79
N LYS A 2 4.33 -61.04 32.97
CA LYS A 2 4.00 -59.90 32.09
C LYS A 2 5.16 -58.90 32.04
N LYS A 3 5.42 -58.32 30.86
CA LYS A 3 6.08 -57.01 30.73
C LYS A 3 5.26 -56.16 29.77
N ILE A 4 4.56 -55.18 30.35
CA ILE A 4 3.82 -54.12 29.67
C ILE A 4 4.87 -53.13 29.19
N LEU A 5 4.96 -52.90 27.88
CA LEU A 5 5.79 -51.84 27.31
C LEU A 5 4.86 -50.71 26.86
N PHE A 6 4.94 -49.61 27.60
CA PHE A 6 4.45 -48.30 27.24
C PHE A 6 5.26 -47.78 26.04
N THR A 7 4.60 -47.41 24.94
CA THR A 7 5.22 -46.62 23.87
C THR A 7 4.25 -45.58 23.34
N LEU A 8 4.44 -44.36 23.88
CA LEU A 8 4.29 -43.02 23.30
C LEU A 8 3.42 -42.88 22.04
N PHE A 9 2.26 -42.25 22.22
CA PHE A 9 1.57 -41.52 21.14
C PHE A 9 2.50 -40.40 20.64
N ILE A 10 3.10 -40.59 19.47
CA ILE A 10 3.66 -39.49 18.69
C ILE A 10 2.46 -38.68 18.20
N ILE A 11 2.13 -37.62 18.92
CA ILE A 11 1.22 -36.59 18.44
C ILE A 11 1.94 -36.01 17.22
N TYR A 12 1.46 -36.37 16.03
CA TYR A 12 1.76 -35.66 14.80
C TYR A 12 1.25 -34.23 14.99
N SER A 13 2.10 -33.38 15.55
CA SER A 13 1.99 -31.95 15.37
C SER A 13 2.10 -31.71 13.88
N PHE A 14 0.94 -31.58 13.22
CA PHE A 14 0.79 -30.89 11.95
C PHE A 14 1.23 -29.44 12.15
N GLY A 15 2.53 -29.23 12.28
CA GLY A 15 3.15 -27.99 11.86
C GLY A 15 3.06 -28.01 10.34
N LEU A 16 1.96 -27.51 9.80
CA LEU A 16 1.94 -27.05 8.42
C LEU A 16 3.02 -25.98 8.35
N ASN A 17 4.19 -26.43 7.89
CA ASN A 17 5.25 -25.61 7.40
C ASN A 17 4.59 -24.49 6.62
N ALA A 18 4.74 -23.26 7.11
CA ALA A 18 4.67 -22.09 6.27
C ALA A 18 5.75 -22.30 5.20
N GLN A 19 5.39 -23.01 4.13
CA GLN A 19 6.19 -23.13 2.94
C GLN A 19 6.31 -21.69 2.44
N ARG A 20 7.45 -21.06 2.72
CA ARG A 20 7.86 -19.84 2.05
C ARG A 20 8.14 -20.21 0.60
N THR A 21 7.10 -20.38 -0.18
CA THR A 21 7.20 -20.54 -1.62
C THR A 21 7.50 -19.16 -2.20
N ASP A 22 8.78 -18.89 -2.41
CA ASP A 22 9.21 -17.73 -3.19
C ASP A 22 8.94 -18.05 -4.68
N TYR A 23 7.70 -17.85 -5.11
CA TYR A 23 7.32 -18.08 -6.49
C TYR A 23 8.06 -17.10 -7.42
N ASP A 24 8.53 -17.58 -8.58
CA ASP A 24 8.98 -16.69 -9.66
C ASP A 24 7.77 -16.08 -10.37
N TRP A 25 7.19 -15.06 -9.75
CA TRP A 25 6.01 -14.37 -10.23
C TRP A 25 6.20 -13.74 -11.60
N LYS A 26 7.43 -13.49 -12.08
CA LYS A 26 7.67 -12.93 -13.42
C LYS A 26 7.44 -13.99 -14.50
N LYS A 27 7.75 -15.26 -14.22
CA LYS A 27 7.64 -16.38 -15.17
C LYS A 27 6.33 -17.17 -15.09
N MET A 28 5.52 -16.97 -14.05
CA MET A 28 4.27 -17.71 -13.84
C MET A 28 3.14 -17.30 -14.81
N ASP A 29 2.25 -18.21 -15.20
CA ASP A 29 1.06 -17.89 -16.02
C ASP A 29 0.08 -16.95 -15.26
N PRO A 30 -0.52 -15.94 -15.92
CA PRO A 30 -1.44 -15.00 -15.26
C PRO A 30 -2.64 -15.65 -14.56
N LYS A 31 -3.19 -16.75 -15.07
CA LYS A 31 -4.31 -17.45 -14.43
C LYS A 31 -3.85 -18.13 -13.14
N GLN A 32 -2.68 -18.77 -13.17
CA GLN A 32 -2.06 -19.36 -11.98
C GLN A 32 -1.76 -18.31 -10.91
N ARG A 33 -1.23 -17.13 -11.30
CA ARG A 33 -1.01 -16.02 -10.37
C ARG A 33 -2.31 -15.61 -9.68
N LYS A 34 -3.38 -15.45 -10.46
CA LYS A 34 -4.70 -15.04 -9.95
C LYS A 34 -5.27 -16.08 -8.98
N GLU A 35 -5.15 -17.35 -9.30
CA GLU A 35 -5.61 -18.45 -8.45
C GLU A 35 -4.89 -18.46 -7.10
N ILE A 36 -3.55 -18.38 -7.10
CA ILE A 36 -2.76 -18.32 -5.86
C ILE A 36 -3.19 -17.11 -5.02
N ILE A 37 -3.24 -15.92 -5.61
CA ILE A 37 -3.60 -14.67 -4.90
C ILE A 37 -5.01 -14.75 -4.28
N ASN A 38 -5.95 -15.39 -4.97
CA ASN A 38 -7.31 -15.57 -4.48
C ASN A 38 -7.39 -16.52 -3.29
N ASN A 39 -6.53 -17.54 -3.26
CA ASN A 39 -6.48 -18.55 -2.19
C ASN A 39 -5.71 -18.08 -0.95
N LEU A 40 -4.97 -16.98 -1.02
CA LEU A 40 -4.30 -16.39 0.15
C LEU A 40 -5.30 -15.80 1.14
N SER A 41 -5.00 -15.95 2.44
CA SER A 41 -5.68 -15.21 3.50
C SER A 41 -5.45 -13.68 3.33
N PRO A 42 -6.29 -12.83 3.95
CA PRO A 42 -6.11 -11.38 3.86
C PRO A 42 -4.72 -10.90 4.30
N GLU A 43 -4.14 -11.52 5.32
CA GLU A 43 -2.81 -11.19 5.82
C GLU A 43 -1.71 -11.62 4.85
N GLU A 44 -1.76 -12.85 4.34
CA GLU A 44 -0.80 -13.33 3.35
C GLU A 44 -0.85 -12.50 2.07
N ARG A 45 -2.05 -12.16 1.61
CA ARG A 45 -2.24 -11.28 0.45
C ARG A 45 -1.65 -9.90 0.70
N LYS A 46 -1.87 -9.32 1.89
CA LYS A 46 -1.27 -8.03 2.27
C LYS A 46 0.26 -8.12 2.23
N ASN A 47 0.83 -9.16 2.84
CA ASN A 47 2.29 -9.37 2.88
C ASN A 47 2.88 -9.58 1.48
N LEU A 48 2.18 -10.31 0.60
CA LEU A 48 2.57 -10.49 -0.79
C LEU A 48 2.59 -9.16 -1.54
N LEU A 49 1.53 -8.35 -1.43
CA LEU A 49 1.44 -7.05 -2.08
C LEU A 49 2.50 -6.08 -1.56
N MET A 50 2.79 -6.10 -0.26
CA MET A 50 3.89 -5.32 0.33
C MET A 50 5.23 -5.71 -0.28
N LYS A 51 5.52 -7.01 -0.39
CA LYS A 51 6.76 -7.50 -1.03
C LYS A 51 6.87 -7.06 -2.48
N PHE A 52 5.80 -7.19 -3.28
CA PHE A 52 5.81 -6.75 -4.67
C PHE A 52 6.06 -5.26 -4.81
N ARG A 53 5.38 -4.44 -4.01
CA ARG A 53 5.60 -3.01 -4.00
C ARG A 53 7.04 -2.68 -3.66
N ASN A 54 7.59 -3.27 -2.60
CA ASN A 54 8.95 -3.00 -2.15
C ASN A 54 9.95 -3.40 -3.24
N ASN A 55 9.84 -4.61 -3.80
CA ASN A 55 10.70 -5.07 -4.91
C ASN A 55 10.61 -4.15 -6.13
N MET A 56 9.40 -3.71 -6.51
CA MET A 56 9.22 -2.79 -7.62
C MET A 56 9.92 -1.44 -7.36
N VAL A 57 9.85 -0.92 -6.14
CA VAL A 57 10.54 0.33 -5.77
C VAL A 57 12.06 0.13 -5.77
N MET A 58 12.56 -0.99 -5.23
CA MET A 58 13.98 -1.31 -5.26
C MET A 58 14.52 -1.37 -6.69
N ASP A 59 13.84 -2.12 -7.56
CA ASP A 59 14.21 -2.29 -8.97
C ASP A 59 14.18 -0.94 -9.70
N ASN A 60 13.17 -0.10 -9.44
CA ASN A 60 13.05 1.22 -10.08
C ASN A 60 14.12 2.21 -9.62
N LEU A 61 14.57 2.13 -8.37
CA LEU A 61 15.61 3.00 -7.82
C LEU A 61 17.02 2.44 -8.00
N ASP A 62 17.15 1.19 -8.45
CA ASP A 62 18.41 0.47 -8.58
C ASP A 62 19.17 0.45 -7.24
N ILE A 63 18.51 0.04 -6.15
CA ILE A 63 19.11 0.01 -4.81
C ILE A 63 20.19 -1.07 -4.73
N ASP A 64 21.36 -0.71 -4.20
CA ASP A 64 22.46 -1.64 -4.01
C ASP A 64 22.01 -2.79 -3.07
N PRO A 65 22.34 -4.05 -3.38
CA PRO A 65 22.02 -5.18 -2.51
C PRO A 65 22.38 -4.98 -1.03
N SER A 66 23.47 -4.28 -0.73
CA SER A 66 23.92 -3.99 0.64
C SER A 66 23.01 -3.04 1.41
N ASP A 67 22.30 -2.14 0.71
CA ASP A 67 21.42 -1.13 1.32
C ASP A 67 19.95 -1.57 1.39
N LYS A 68 19.59 -2.72 0.78
CA LYS A 68 18.19 -3.12 0.55
C LYS A 68 17.38 -3.29 1.83
N GLU A 69 17.95 -3.94 2.84
CA GLU A 69 17.23 -4.22 4.09
C GLU A 69 16.90 -2.92 4.82
N GLU A 70 17.92 -2.10 5.10
CA GLU A 70 17.76 -0.83 5.82
C GLU A 70 16.84 0.15 5.06
N PHE A 71 17.02 0.29 3.74
CA PHE A 71 16.14 1.16 2.96
C PHE A 71 14.69 0.64 2.92
N THR A 72 14.48 -0.68 2.82
CA THR A 72 13.13 -1.27 2.83
C THR A 72 12.41 -0.99 4.13
N ASP A 73 13.11 -1.07 5.27
CA ASP A 73 12.52 -0.79 6.58
C ASP A 73 12.12 0.67 6.72
N ILE A 74 13.02 1.60 6.37
CA ILE A 74 12.73 3.05 6.36
C ILE A 74 11.56 3.37 5.42
N TYR A 75 11.51 2.75 4.25
CA TYR A 75 10.43 2.95 3.29
C TYR A 75 9.08 2.42 3.79
N ASN A 76 9.07 1.26 4.46
CA ASN A 76 7.85 0.75 5.08
C ASN A 76 7.36 1.64 6.22
N GLU A 77 8.27 2.13 7.07
CA GLU A 77 7.97 3.09 8.16
C GLU A 77 7.37 4.39 7.59
N TYR A 78 7.93 4.91 6.49
CA TYR A 78 7.41 6.07 5.76
C TYR A 78 5.96 5.86 5.30
N LEU A 79 5.67 4.72 4.67
CA LEU A 79 4.34 4.43 4.13
C LEU A 79 3.30 4.21 5.22
N GLU A 80 3.65 3.53 6.31
CA GLU A 80 2.73 3.34 7.43
C GLU A 80 2.47 4.68 8.13
N SER A 81 3.49 5.51 8.33
CA SER A 81 3.29 6.86 8.88
C SER A 81 2.42 7.72 7.97
N GLN A 82 2.65 7.67 6.65
CA GLN A 82 1.81 8.37 5.67
C GLN A 82 0.35 7.91 5.74
N LYS A 83 0.11 6.60 5.90
CA LYS A 83 -1.23 6.02 6.05
C LYS A 83 -1.91 6.50 7.34
N GLN A 84 -1.21 6.50 8.46
CA GLN A 84 -1.73 7.00 9.75
C GLN A 84 -2.08 8.49 9.71
N ILE A 85 -1.29 9.30 9.01
CA ILE A 85 -1.59 10.72 8.80
C ILE A 85 -2.84 10.87 7.94
N LYS A 86 -2.93 10.13 6.82
CA LYS A 86 -4.09 10.17 5.92
C LYS A 86 -5.38 9.71 6.59
N SER A 87 -5.32 8.73 7.50
CA SER A 87 -6.51 8.27 8.23
C SER A 87 -7.08 9.31 9.20
N GLN A 88 -6.33 10.35 9.54
CA GLN A 88 -6.84 11.47 10.35
C GLN A 88 -7.78 12.38 9.56
N PHE A 89 -7.84 12.27 8.23
CA PHE A 89 -8.74 13.03 7.38
C PHE A 89 -9.77 12.11 6.73
N ASN A 90 -11.04 12.27 7.11
CA ASN A 90 -12.12 11.63 6.37
C ASN A 90 -12.42 12.46 5.12
N SER A 91 -12.05 11.94 3.94
CA SER A 91 -12.33 12.53 2.63
C SER A 91 -13.71 12.17 2.07
N ASP A 92 -14.46 11.29 2.75
CA ASP A 92 -15.80 10.87 2.34
C ASP A 92 -16.85 11.83 2.94
N PHE A 93 -17.06 12.95 2.26
CA PHE A 93 -18.11 13.91 2.57
C PHE A 93 -18.55 14.65 1.30
N ASN A 94 -19.80 15.12 1.28
CA ASN A 94 -20.30 16.00 0.22
C ASN A 94 -20.19 17.46 0.69
N PRO A 95 -19.35 18.31 0.06
CA PRO A 95 -19.21 19.71 0.45
C PRO A 95 -20.55 20.48 0.45
N GLU A 96 -21.46 20.14 -0.46
CA GLU A 96 -22.77 20.81 -0.61
C GLU A 96 -23.71 20.56 0.58
N ASN A 97 -23.41 19.58 1.44
CA ASN A 97 -24.23 19.24 2.60
C ASN A 97 -23.68 19.82 3.92
N LEU A 98 -22.56 20.55 3.88
CA LEU A 98 -21.90 21.09 5.06
C LEU A 98 -22.39 22.51 5.36
N SER A 99 -22.49 22.87 6.65
CA SER A 99 -22.57 24.28 7.03
C SER A 99 -21.24 24.99 6.73
N ASP A 100 -21.25 26.33 6.69
CA ASP A 100 -20.03 27.12 6.49
C ASP A 100 -18.97 26.81 7.56
N GLU A 101 -19.37 26.62 8.82
CA GLU A 101 -18.48 26.26 9.93
C GLU A 101 -17.89 24.86 9.74
N GLU A 102 -18.70 23.89 9.33
CA GLU A 102 -18.25 22.52 9.06
C GLU A 102 -17.27 22.48 7.87
N ALA A 103 -17.59 23.20 6.79
CA ALA A 103 -16.73 23.34 5.63
C ALA A 103 -15.39 24.01 6.00
N LYS A 104 -15.42 25.06 6.84
CA LYS A 104 -14.22 25.73 7.36
C LYS A 104 -13.38 24.78 8.21
N ALA A 105 -14.00 23.96 9.06
CA ALA A 105 -13.29 22.95 9.84
C ALA A 105 -12.63 21.90 8.94
N LYS A 106 -13.31 21.44 7.88
CA LYS A 106 -12.74 20.53 6.88
C LYS A 106 -11.55 21.13 6.13
N LEU A 107 -11.62 22.40 5.75
CA LEU A 107 -10.51 23.12 5.13
C LEU A 107 -9.30 23.16 6.07
N GLN A 108 -9.51 23.55 7.33
CA GLN A 108 -8.45 23.60 8.33
C GLN A 108 -7.79 22.23 8.55
N GLN A 109 -8.60 21.17 8.70
CA GLN A 109 -8.12 19.79 8.83
C GLN A 109 -7.30 19.36 7.60
N SER A 110 -7.71 19.78 6.40
CA SER A 110 -6.98 19.48 5.16
C SER A 110 -5.57 20.09 5.15
N PHE A 111 -5.42 21.33 5.65
CA PHE A 111 -4.13 21.99 5.77
C PHE A 111 -3.24 21.31 6.80
N GLU A 112 -3.78 20.94 7.96
CA GLU A 112 -3.04 20.23 9.00
C GLU A 112 -2.52 18.88 8.52
N VAL A 113 -3.35 18.13 7.81
CA VAL A 113 -2.97 16.85 7.20
C VAL A 113 -1.92 17.05 6.13
N GLY A 114 -2.07 18.08 5.28
CA GLY A 114 -1.08 18.47 4.28
C GLY A 114 0.28 18.80 4.89
N GLN A 115 0.30 19.58 5.98
CA GLN A 115 1.51 19.92 6.73
C GLN A 115 2.18 18.67 7.31
N LYS A 116 1.43 17.80 7.98
CA LYS A 116 1.95 16.53 8.52
C LYS A 116 2.52 15.63 7.42
N LEU A 117 1.89 15.56 6.25
CA LEU A 117 2.40 14.79 5.10
C LEU A 117 3.71 15.37 4.56
N LEU A 118 3.83 16.69 4.49
CA LEU A 118 5.07 17.36 4.09
C LEU A 118 6.20 17.10 5.09
N ASP A 119 5.91 17.21 6.38
CA ASP A 119 6.90 16.97 7.44
C ASP A 119 7.30 15.49 7.50
N ASN A 120 6.37 14.58 7.28
CA ASN A 120 6.65 13.16 7.09
C ASN A 120 7.61 12.94 5.92
N ARG A 121 7.34 13.56 4.76
CA ARG A 121 8.23 13.48 3.60
C ARG A 121 9.64 14.00 3.90
N LYS A 122 9.77 15.15 4.59
CA LYS A 122 11.07 15.70 5.01
C LYS A 122 11.81 14.72 5.93
N LYS A 123 11.15 14.26 7.00
CA LYS A 123 11.71 13.31 7.97
C LYS A 123 12.28 12.06 7.30
N TYR A 124 11.54 11.47 6.37
CA TYR A 124 11.97 10.24 5.71
C TYR A 124 12.95 10.48 4.55
N ALA A 125 12.93 11.64 3.90
CA ALA A 125 14.01 12.04 3.00
C ALA A 125 15.36 12.07 3.75
N ASP A 126 15.39 12.66 4.94
CA ASP A 126 16.59 12.76 5.77
C ASP A 126 17.08 11.40 6.27
N LYS A 127 16.16 10.45 6.54
CA LYS A 127 16.52 9.07 6.87
C LYS A 127 17.06 8.32 5.65
N MET A 128 16.34 8.37 4.53
CA MET A 128 16.72 7.62 3.32
C MET A 128 18.03 8.13 2.72
N GLN A 129 18.31 9.43 2.74
CA GLN A 129 19.54 9.99 2.15
C GLN A 129 20.83 9.59 2.90
N LYS A 130 20.69 9.02 4.10
CA LYS A 130 21.82 8.43 4.85
C LYS A 130 22.17 7.03 4.37
N VAL A 131 21.23 6.37 3.69
CA VAL A 131 21.33 4.98 3.23
C VAL A 131 21.52 4.92 1.71
N ILE A 132 20.82 5.78 0.97
CA ILE A 132 20.86 5.80 -0.49
C ILE A 132 21.15 7.21 -1.01
N PRO A 133 21.75 7.37 -2.21
CA PRO A 133 22.01 8.68 -2.80
C PRO A 133 20.77 9.58 -2.91
N CYS A 134 20.93 10.89 -2.66
CA CYS A 134 19.84 11.87 -2.72
C CYS A 134 19.07 11.85 -4.05
N GLN A 135 19.73 11.53 -5.17
CA GLN A 135 19.11 11.40 -6.49
C GLN A 135 18.08 10.27 -6.51
N LYS A 136 18.34 9.15 -5.83
CA LYS A 136 17.40 8.02 -5.71
C LYS A 136 16.22 8.39 -4.81
N VAL A 137 16.47 9.12 -3.71
CA VAL A 137 15.41 9.67 -2.85
C VAL A 137 14.52 10.64 -3.63
N LEU A 138 15.11 11.52 -4.46
CA LEU A 138 14.34 12.45 -5.29
C LEU A 138 13.50 11.69 -6.33
N LYS A 139 14.08 10.69 -7.00
CA LYS A 139 13.41 9.83 -7.98
C LYS A 139 12.22 9.08 -7.36
N LEU A 140 12.38 8.58 -6.13
CA LEU A 140 11.29 7.95 -5.37
C LEU A 140 10.08 8.88 -5.28
N PHE A 141 10.28 10.10 -4.75
CA PHE A 141 9.17 11.03 -4.56
C PHE A 141 8.56 11.56 -5.87
N GLN A 142 9.35 11.69 -6.94
CA GLN A 142 8.82 12.02 -8.27
C GLN A 142 7.88 10.92 -8.78
N SER A 143 8.26 9.64 -8.57
CA SER A 143 7.47 8.49 -9.00
C SER A 143 6.16 8.33 -8.24
N GLU A 144 6.12 8.69 -6.95
CA GLU A 144 4.90 8.64 -6.13
C GLU A 144 3.81 9.58 -6.64
N GLY A 145 4.17 10.82 -7.01
CA GLY A 145 3.22 11.79 -7.59
C GLY A 145 2.63 11.29 -8.90
N MET A 146 3.49 10.84 -9.82
CA MET A 146 3.07 10.35 -11.13
C MET A 146 2.17 9.11 -11.07
N MET A 147 2.44 8.18 -10.15
CA MET A 147 1.60 6.98 -9.99
C MET A 147 0.21 7.33 -9.46
N ARG A 148 0.12 8.27 -8.51
CA ARG A 148 -1.16 8.77 -8.01
C ARG A 148 -1.97 9.42 -9.13
N ASP A 149 -1.34 10.27 -9.93
CA ASP A 149 -2.02 11.01 -10.98
C ASP A 149 -2.54 10.06 -12.09
N LYS A 150 -1.70 9.10 -12.54
CA LYS A 150 -2.13 8.03 -13.46
C LYS A 150 -3.26 7.16 -12.91
N MET A 151 -3.28 6.89 -11.62
CA MET A 151 -4.36 6.11 -10.99
C MET A 151 -5.66 6.90 -10.94
N ASN A 152 -5.60 8.22 -10.76
CA ASN A 152 -6.75 9.11 -10.79
C ASN A 152 -7.32 9.28 -12.22
N GLU A 153 -6.45 9.38 -13.24
CA GLU A 153 -6.86 9.44 -14.65
C GLU A 153 -7.59 8.18 -15.12
N ARG A 154 -7.22 7.01 -14.59
CA ARG A 154 -7.81 5.71 -14.95
C ARG A 154 -9.09 5.38 -14.20
N LYS A 155 -9.51 6.18 -13.21
CA LYS A 155 -10.85 6.01 -12.65
C LYS A 155 -11.85 6.35 -13.76
N PRO A 156 -12.73 5.41 -14.17
CA PRO A 156 -13.77 5.75 -15.12
C PRO A 156 -14.54 6.91 -14.53
N HIS A 157 -14.51 8.06 -15.22
CA HIS A 157 -15.40 9.16 -14.87
C HIS A 157 -16.80 8.57 -14.94
N GLY A 158 -17.48 8.51 -13.79
CA GLY A 158 -18.84 8.01 -13.72
C GLY A 158 -19.65 8.76 -14.78
N ASN A 159 -20.17 8.00 -15.74
CA ASN A 159 -21.06 8.48 -16.79
C ASN A 159 -22.36 8.97 -16.13
N ASN A 160 -22.35 10.18 -15.59
CA ASN A 160 -23.54 10.85 -15.09
C ASN A 160 -24.17 11.56 -16.29
N GLY A 161 -24.91 10.79 -17.08
CA GLY A 161 -25.73 11.28 -18.18
C GLY A 161 -26.81 12.21 -17.64
N SER A 162 -26.53 13.50 -17.63
CA SER A 162 -27.51 14.57 -17.49
C SER A 162 -28.41 14.57 -18.74
N ASN A 163 -29.51 13.82 -18.69
CA ASN A 163 -30.65 14.00 -19.58
C ASN A 163 -31.37 15.32 -19.22
N ASN A 164 -30.80 16.44 -19.65
CA ASN A 164 -31.54 17.69 -19.83
C ASN A 164 -32.05 17.71 -21.27
N ALA A 165 -33.10 16.93 -21.54
CA ALA A 165 -33.90 17.13 -22.73
C ALA A 165 -34.91 18.25 -22.43
N SER A 166 -34.64 19.39 -23.06
CA SER A 166 -35.49 20.56 -23.20
C SER A 166 -36.98 20.23 -23.23
N ARG A 167 -37.73 20.77 -22.25
CA ARG A 167 -39.17 21.03 -22.41
C ARG A 167 -39.32 22.10 -23.49
N GLN A 168 -39.64 21.69 -24.72
CA GLN A 168 -40.27 22.56 -25.70
C GLN A 168 -41.79 22.46 -25.52
N ASN A 169 -42.45 23.61 -25.50
CA ASN A 169 -43.87 23.81 -25.76
C ASN A 169 -44.08 25.32 -26.02
N PRO A 170 -45.12 25.70 -26.77
CA PRO A 170 -45.55 25.24 -28.09
C PRO A 170 -44.95 26.07 -29.24
#